data_AF-A0A2P5WV53-F1
#
_entry.id   AF-A0A2P5WV53-F1
#
_cell.length_a   1.000
_cell.length_b   1.000
_cell.length_c   1.000
_cell.angle_alpha   90.00
_cell.angle_beta   90.00
_cell.angle_gamma   90.00
#
_symmetry.space_group_name_H-M   'P 1'
#
loop_
_entity.id
_entity.type
_entity.pdbx_description
1 polymer ?
#
loop_
_entity_poly.entity_id
_entity_poly.type
_entity_poly.pdbx_seq_one_letter_code
_entity_poly.pdbx_strand_id
1 'polypeptide(L)'
;MSGSVEASKQFKVGDHIGWQQPGANNTEVYTQWATSKRFHVGDSLSFEYQNDSVLVVEKWDYYHCNINKPISSFDDGNTVINLDRPGLFYFISGVPDHCKKSQKLMIQVMGLHQRSESSPGIPSTPEVGLAPGPHPSSSGIVVTVTLTSVFLALILTVVTMV
;
A
#
# COMPACT_ATOMS: atom_id res chain seq x y z
N MET A 1 19.04 -3.37 -23.65
CA MET A 1 18.19 -2.59 -22.73
C MET A 1 16.73 -2.79 -23.13
N SER A 2 16.03 -3.76 -22.54
CA SER A 2 14.57 -3.83 -22.60
C SER A 2 14.08 -3.82 -21.17
N GLY A 3 14.00 -2.61 -20.59
CA GLY A 3 13.06 -2.41 -19.50
C GLY A 3 11.67 -2.52 -20.12
N SER A 4 10.88 -3.52 -19.73
CA SER A 4 9.48 -3.56 -20.12
C SER A 4 8.83 -2.30 -19.56
N VAL A 5 8.48 -1.38 -20.45
CA VAL A 5 7.57 -0.28 -20.14
C VAL A 5 6.23 -0.96 -19.84
N GLU A 6 5.86 -1.02 -18.56
CA GLU A 6 4.53 -1.49 -18.18
C GLU A 6 3.53 -0.45 -18.69
N ALA A 7 2.60 -0.88 -19.53
CA ALA A 7 1.62 0.03 -20.12
C ALA A 7 0.69 0.57 -19.03
N SER A 8 0.42 1.88 -19.05
CA SER A 8 -0.53 2.51 -18.15
C SER A 8 -1.91 1.87 -18.29
N LYS A 9 -2.49 1.41 -17.19
CA LYS A 9 -3.82 0.78 -17.16
C LYS A 9 -4.85 1.71 -16.55
N GLN A 10 -6.06 1.68 -17.11
CA GLN A 10 -7.23 2.29 -16.49
C GLN A 10 -8.05 1.23 -15.75
N PHE A 11 -8.43 1.53 -14.51
CA PHE A 11 -9.24 0.67 -13.66
C PHE A 11 -10.61 1.31 -13.44
N LYS A 12 -11.66 0.64 -13.90
CA LYS A 12 -13.04 1.04 -13.59
C LYS A 12 -13.37 0.68 -12.14
N VAL A 13 -13.60 1.70 -11.31
CA VAL A 13 -13.87 1.52 -9.89
C VAL A 13 -15.20 0.79 -9.70
N GLY A 14 -15.20 -0.29 -8.92
CA GLY A 14 -16.37 -1.14 -8.72
C GLY A 14 -16.70 -2.06 -9.90
N ASP A 15 -15.84 -2.14 -10.92
CA ASP A 15 -16.02 -2.95 -12.13
C ASP A 15 -17.41 -2.68 -12.78
N HIS A 16 -18.34 -3.63 -12.76
CA HIS A 16 -19.68 -3.47 -13.34
C HIS A 16 -20.67 -2.73 -12.42
N ILE A 17 -20.35 -2.56 -11.14
CA ILE A 17 -21.18 -1.89 -10.14
C ILE A 17 -21.02 -0.37 -10.24
N GLY A 18 -19.84 0.12 -10.63
CA GLY A 18 -19.52 1.55 -10.67
C GLY A 18 -19.34 2.17 -9.29
N TRP A 19 -19.33 3.50 -9.25
CA TRP A 19 -19.24 4.29 -8.02
C TRP A 19 -20.64 4.67 -7.53
N GLN A 20 -21.15 3.89 -6.58
CA GLN A 20 -22.45 4.09 -5.94
C GLN A 20 -22.43 3.63 -4.47
N GLN A 21 -23.45 4.04 -3.71
CA GLN A 21 -23.58 3.63 -2.31
C GLN A 21 -23.76 2.11 -2.23
N PRO A 22 -22.88 1.36 -1.54
CA PRO A 22 -23.08 -0.07 -1.36
C PRO A 22 -24.37 -0.38 -0.60
N GLY A 23 -24.96 -1.54 -0.90
CA GLY A 23 -26.09 -2.06 -0.14
C GLY A 23 -25.68 -2.48 1.27
N ALA A 24 -26.63 -2.52 2.21
CA ALA A 24 -26.36 -2.87 3.61
C ALA A 24 -25.71 -4.25 3.80
N ASN A 25 -25.94 -5.19 2.87
CA ASN A 25 -25.38 -6.54 2.90
C ASN A 25 -24.05 -6.67 2.11
N ASN A 26 -23.55 -5.58 1.52
CA ASN A 26 -22.39 -5.60 0.65
C ASN A 26 -21.48 -4.39 0.90
N THR A 27 -21.13 -4.15 2.16
CA THR A 27 -20.39 -2.96 2.60
C THR A 27 -18.91 -2.97 2.22
N GLU A 28 -18.39 -4.10 1.72
CA GLU A 28 -16.97 -4.28 1.43
C GLU A 28 -16.60 -4.17 -0.06
N VAL A 29 -17.55 -3.84 -0.94
CA VAL A 29 -17.37 -3.81 -2.41
C VAL A 29 -16.07 -3.15 -2.83
N TYR A 30 -15.81 -1.93 -2.37
CA TYR A 30 -14.63 -1.17 -2.79
C TYR A 30 -13.34 -1.69 -2.19
N THR A 31 -13.39 -2.20 -0.95
CA THR A 31 -12.22 -2.82 -0.30
C THR A 31 -11.83 -4.09 -1.03
N GLN A 32 -12.79 -4.98 -1.31
CA GLN A 32 -12.55 -6.22 -2.05
C GLN A 32 -12.12 -5.95 -3.50
N TRP A 33 -12.73 -4.96 -4.14
CA TRP A 33 -12.31 -4.51 -5.46
C TRP A 33 -10.86 -4.04 -5.43
N ALA A 34 -10.47 -3.17 -4.49
CA ALA A 34 -9.12 -2.64 -4.38
C ALA A 34 -8.07 -3.73 -4.13
N THR A 35 -8.34 -4.68 -3.22
CA THR A 35 -7.40 -5.75 -2.88
C THR A 35 -7.19 -6.76 -4.02
N SER A 36 -8.12 -6.81 -4.99
CA SER A 36 -7.99 -7.64 -6.19
C SER A 36 -7.10 -7.05 -7.29
N LYS A 37 -6.64 -5.79 -7.16
CA LYS A 37 -5.86 -5.09 -8.19
C LYS A 37 -4.46 -4.72 -7.67
N ARG A 38 -3.56 -4.42 -8.60
CA ARG A 38 -2.27 -3.76 -8.34
C ARG A 38 -2.24 -2.47 -9.13
N PHE A 39 -1.90 -1.38 -8.44
CA PHE A 39 -1.86 -0.04 -9.03
C PHE A 39 -0.41 0.43 -9.06
N HIS A 40 0.02 0.96 -10.19
CA HIS A 40 1.32 1.57 -10.38
C HIS A 40 1.20 3.06 -10.71
N VAL A 41 2.28 3.79 -10.50
CA VAL A 41 2.39 5.16 -11.02
C VAL A 41 2.22 5.14 -12.54
N GLY A 42 1.35 6.01 -13.05
CA GLY A 42 0.97 6.08 -14.47
C GLY A 42 -0.36 5.42 -14.78
N ASP A 43 -0.90 4.57 -13.90
CA ASP A 43 -2.25 4.04 -14.02
C ASP A 43 -3.31 5.13 -13.76
N SER A 44 -4.58 4.81 -14.04
CA SER A 44 -5.71 5.70 -13.74
C SER A 44 -6.92 4.95 -13.17
N LEU A 45 -7.74 5.66 -12.41
CA LEU A 45 -9.04 5.20 -11.93
C LEU A 45 -10.15 5.90 -12.72
N SER A 46 -11.12 5.13 -13.20
CA SER A 46 -12.35 5.66 -13.80
C SER A 46 -13.50 5.48 -12.83
N PHE A 47 -14.08 6.58 -12.38
CA PHE A 47 -15.26 6.62 -11.53
C PHE A 47 -16.47 7.00 -12.37
N GLU A 48 -17.41 6.07 -12.53
CA GLU A 48 -18.70 6.33 -13.17
C GLU A 48 -19.79 6.35 -12.10
N TYR A 49 -20.57 7.42 -12.02
CA TYR A 49 -21.58 7.63 -10.97
C TYR A 49 -22.74 8.50 -11.45
N GLN A 50 -23.87 8.40 -10.75
CA GLN A 50 -25.09 9.17 -11.05
C GLN A 50 -25.58 9.87 -9.78
N ASN A 51 -25.79 11.18 -9.85
CA ASN A 51 -26.20 12.01 -8.70
C ASN A 51 -25.29 11.84 -7.47
N ASP A 52 -23.99 11.66 -7.70
CA ASP A 52 -22.98 11.51 -6.66
C ASP A 52 -21.76 12.37 -7.04
N SER A 53 -20.69 12.27 -6.26
CA SER A 53 -19.40 12.90 -6.50
C SER A 53 -18.27 12.03 -5.98
N VAL A 54 -17.06 12.32 -6.43
CA VAL A 54 -15.83 11.70 -5.91
C VAL A 54 -14.98 12.79 -5.29
N LEU A 55 -14.66 12.62 -4.00
CA LEU A 55 -13.76 13.49 -3.28
C LEU A 55 -12.45 12.77 -3.03
N VAL A 56 -11.33 13.39 -3.40
CA VAL A 56 -9.99 12.97 -2.98
C VAL A 56 -9.71 13.65 -1.65
N VAL A 57 -9.35 12.88 -0.63
CA VAL A 57 -9.24 13.38 0.75
C VAL A 57 -7.96 12.91 1.44
N GLU A 58 -7.65 13.53 2.57
CA GLU A 58 -6.62 13.01 3.46
C GLU A 58 -7.09 11.79 4.24
N LYS A 59 -6.13 11.07 4.82
CA LYS A 59 -6.39 9.87 5.64
C LYS A 59 -7.40 10.13 6.74
N TRP A 60 -7.28 11.25 7.45
CA TRP A 60 -8.17 11.57 8.57
C TRP A 60 -9.61 11.75 8.11
N ASP A 61 -9.80 12.49 7.02
CA ASP A 61 -11.11 12.77 6.45
C ASP A 61 -11.77 11.53 5.85
N TYR A 62 -10.98 10.60 5.31
CA TYR A 62 -11.46 9.28 4.88
C TYR A 62 -12.06 8.46 6.04
N TYR A 63 -11.38 8.38 7.18
CA TYR A 63 -11.86 7.60 8.31
C TYR A 63 -13.07 8.24 9.00
N HIS A 64 -13.14 9.58 9.00
CA HIS A 64 -14.23 10.33 9.64
C HIS A 64 -15.35 10.73 8.66
N CYS A 65 -15.22 10.39 7.37
CA CYS A 65 -16.13 10.81 6.32
C CYS A 65 -16.37 12.32 6.29
N ASN A 66 -15.29 13.09 6.42
CA ASN A 66 -15.34 14.54 6.38
C ASN A 66 -15.28 15.05 4.94
N ILE A 67 -16.40 15.58 4.47
CA ILE A 67 -16.55 16.08 3.08
C ILE A 67 -16.19 17.56 2.93
N ASN A 68 -15.84 18.26 4.01
CA ASN A 68 -15.78 19.73 4.02
C ASN A 68 -14.50 20.32 3.42
N LYS A 69 -13.41 19.55 3.40
CA LYS A 69 -12.08 20.01 2.94
C LYS A 69 -11.41 18.96 2.05
N PRO A 70 -12.02 18.61 0.90
CA PRO A 70 -11.38 17.69 -0.02
C PRO A 70 -10.13 18.32 -0.63
N ILE A 71 -9.16 17.49 -0.98
CA ILE A 71 -8.01 17.86 -1.81
C ILE A 71 -8.51 18.21 -3.22
N SER A 72 -9.40 17.39 -3.75
CA SER A 72 -10.06 17.59 -5.05
C SER A 72 -11.50 17.06 -4.99
N SER A 73 -12.39 17.67 -5.76
CA SER A 73 -13.81 17.29 -5.86
C SER A 73 -14.20 17.16 -7.33
N PHE A 74 -14.96 16.11 -7.65
CA PHE A 74 -15.46 15.84 -8.99
C PHE A 74 -16.94 15.47 -8.93
N ASP A 75 -17.75 16.10 -9.78
CA ASP A 75 -19.20 15.95 -9.87
C ASP A 75 -19.70 15.82 -11.33
N ASP A 76 -18.81 15.38 -12.23
CA ASP A 76 -19.04 15.28 -13.67
C ASP A 76 -19.73 13.97 -14.10
N GLY A 77 -19.96 13.05 -13.16
CA GLY A 77 -20.60 11.74 -13.40
C GLY A 77 -19.70 10.69 -14.03
N ASN A 78 -18.58 11.10 -14.63
CA ASN A 78 -17.55 10.21 -15.17
C ASN A 78 -16.16 10.83 -15.03
N THR A 79 -15.51 10.56 -13.91
CA THR A 79 -14.21 11.15 -13.58
C THR A 79 -13.08 10.15 -13.83
N VAL A 80 -12.02 10.60 -14.50
CA VAL A 80 -10.76 9.85 -14.59
C VAL A 80 -9.69 10.52 -13.73
N ILE A 81 -9.11 9.78 -12.79
CA ILE A 81 -8.06 10.24 -11.87
C ILE A 81 -6.77 9.48 -12.17
N ASN A 82 -5.71 10.20 -12.54
CA ASN A 82 -4.39 9.62 -12.77
C ASN A 82 -3.66 9.37 -11.45
N LEU A 83 -2.95 8.24 -11.36
CA LEU A 83 -2.13 7.85 -10.23
C LEU A 83 -0.69 8.29 -10.49
N ASP A 84 -0.36 9.51 -10.08
CA ASP A 84 0.88 10.20 -10.45
C ASP A 84 2.04 10.00 -9.47
N ARG A 85 1.77 9.43 -8.29
CA ARG A 85 2.74 9.24 -7.22
C ARG A 85 2.52 7.93 -6.47
N PRO A 86 3.57 7.32 -5.91
CA PRO A 86 3.42 6.17 -5.04
C PRO A 86 2.78 6.58 -3.71
N GLY A 87 2.12 5.63 -3.06
CA GLY A 87 1.53 5.84 -1.74
C GLY A 87 0.03 5.53 -1.68
N LEU A 88 -0.57 5.87 -0.54
CA LEU A 88 -2.01 5.70 -0.31
C LEU A 88 -2.79 6.87 -0.90
N PHE A 89 -3.89 6.54 -1.58
CA PHE A 89 -4.90 7.48 -2.03
C PHE A 89 -6.23 7.12 -1.39
N TYR A 90 -6.97 8.15 -1.00
CA TYR A 90 -8.25 8.02 -0.32
C TYR A 90 -9.32 8.77 -1.08
N PHE A 91 -10.42 8.07 -1.35
CA PHE A 91 -11.57 8.58 -2.06
C PHE A 91 -12.83 8.34 -1.24
N ILE A 92 -13.71 9.33 -1.17
CA ILE A 92 -15.01 9.23 -0.52
C ILE A 92 -16.10 9.83 -1.41
N SER A 93 -17.34 9.39 -1.25
CA SER A 93 -18.48 10.09 -1.84
C SER A 93 -18.67 11.44 -1.15
N GLY A 94 -18.99 12.47 -1.94
CA GLY A 94 -19.35 13.79 -1.40
C GLY A 94 -20.83 13.91 -1.00
N VAL A 95 -21.65 12.91 -1.29
CA VAL A 95 -23.05 12.88 -0.85
C VAL A 95 -23.10 12.59 0.66
N PRO A 96 -23.89 13.35 1.44
CA PRO A 96 -24.04 13.10 2.87
C PRO A 96 -24.37 11.63 3.20
N ASP A 97 -23.68 11.10 4.21
CA ASP A 97 -23.80 9.73 4.73
C ASP A 97 -23.39 8.58 3.78
N HIS A 98 -23.19 8.79 2.47
CA HIS A 98 -22.75 7.74 1.55
C HIS A 98 -21.39 7.14 1.97
N CYS A 99 -20.43 8.00 2.36
CA CYS A 99 -19.15 7.53 2.89
C CYS A 99 -19.31 6.67 4.16
N LYS A 100 -20.22 7.04 5.07
CA LYS A 100 -20.50 6.27 6.29
C LYS A 100 -21.15 4.93 5.98
N LYS A 101 -21.91 4.88 4.89
CA LYS A 101 -22.49 3.66 4.31
C LYS A 101 -21.52 2.95 3.34
N SER A 102 -20.22 3.09 3.60
CA SER A 102 -19.13 2.41 2.89
C SER A 102 -18.89 2.79 1.43
N GLN A 103 -19.40 3.92 0.94
CA GLN A 103 -18.97 4.46 -0.35
C GLN A 103 -17.66 5.24 -0.22
N LYS A 104 -16.59 4.47 -0.02
CA LYS A 104 -15.23 4.98 0.15
C LYS A 104 -14.23 3.95 -0.35
N LEU A 105 -13.12 4.43 -0.90
CA LEU A 105 -12.08 3.61 -1.49
C LEU A 105 -10.70 4.06 -0.98
N MET A 106 -9.89 3.10 -0.58
CA MET A 106 -8.47 3.29 -0.29
C MET A 106 -7.68 2.38 -1.22
N ILE A 107 -6.68 2.92 -1.91
CA ILE A 107 -5.75 2.15 -2.74
C ILE A 107 -4.30 2.45 -2.35
N GLN A 108 -3.42 1.49 -2.63
CA GLN A 108 -1.97 1.66 -2.53
C GLN A 108 -1.38 1.65 -3.94
N VAL A 109 -0.73 2.75 -4.32
CA VAL A 109 0.00 2.88 -5.58
C VAL A 109 1.46 2.52 -5.35
N MET A 110 1.96 1.62 -6.17
CA MET A 110 3.35 1.18 -6.18
C MET A 110 4.18 2.11 -7.06
N GLY A 111 5.39 2.44 -6.60
CA GLY A 111 6.36 3.15 -7.44
C GLY A 111 6.79 2.28 -8.63
N LEU A 112 7.23 2.92 -9.71
CA LEU A 112 7.86 2.22 -10.81
C LEU A 112 9.07 1.44 -10.26
N HIS A 113 9.06 0.12 -10.43
CA HIS A 113 10.27 -0.66 -10.20
C HIS A 113 11.26 -0.25 -11.29
N GLN A 114 12.19 0.65 -10.98
CA GLN A 114 13.50 0.57 -11.63
C GLN A 114 14.05 -0.77 -11.17
N ARG A 115 14.02 -1.76 -12.05
CA ARG A 115 14.84 -2.96 -11.88
C ARG A 115 16.26 -2.41 -11.72
N SER A 116 16.79 -2.41 -10.50
CA SER A 116 18.17 -2.05 -10.26
C SER A 116 18.98 -2.95 -11.19
N GLU A 117 19.53 -2.39 -12.28
CA GLU A 117 20.59 -3.07 -12.99
C GLU A 117 21.63 -3.31 -11.90
N SER A 118 21.87 -4.57 -11.57
CA SER A 118 23.07 -4.94 -10.82
C SER A 118 24.22 -4.27 -11.54
N SER A 119 24.86 -3.30 -10.86
CA SER A 119 26.05 -2.63 -11.36
C SER A 119 26.96 -3.69 -11.98
N PRO A 120 27.52 -3.47 -13.19
CA PRO A 120 28.46 -4.41 -13.77
C PRO A 120 29.51 -4.74 -12.71
N GLY A 121 29.58 -6.01 -12.32
CA GLY A 121 30.59 -6.48 -11.40
C GLY A 121 31.94 -6.11 -11.99
N ILE A 122 32.73 -5.32 -11.25
CA ILE A 122 34.12 -5.06 -11.61
C ILE A 122 34.80 -6.43 -11.69
N PRO A 123 35.47 -6.79 -12.82
CA PRO A 123 36.22 -8.04 -12.86
C PRO A 123 37.35 -7.95 -11.85
N SER A 124 37.31 -8.81 -10.83
CA SER A 124 38.41 -8.99 -9.89
C SER A 124 39.65 -9.44 -10.66
N THR A 125 40.63 -8.55 -10.76
CA THR A 125 41.98 -8.87 -11.25
C THR A 125 42.59 -10.00 -10.41
N PRO A 126 43.28 -10.99 -11.01
CA PRO A 126 43.99 -12.01 -10.25
C PRO A 126 45.24 -11.38 -9.61
N GLU A 127 45.22 -11.24 -8.30
CA GLU A 127 46.38 -10.78 -7.52
C GLU A 127 47.41 -11.93 -7.43
N VAL A 128 48.52 -11.79 -8.16
CA VAL A 128 49.71 -12.65 -8.02
C VAL A 128 50.43 -12.25 -6.74
N GLY A 129 50.53 -13.19 -5.81
CA GLY A 129 50.98 -12.94 -4.44
C GLY A 129 52.48 -12.71 -4.24
N LEU A 130 52.81 -12.30 -3.01
CA LEU A 130 53.88 -12.85 -2.14
C LEU A 130 54.01 -11.98 -0.87
N ALA A 131 53.78 -12.60 0.30
CA ALA A 131 54.58 -12.54 1.54
C ALA A 131 53.73 -12.52 2.84
N PRO A 132 54.07 -13.34 3.85
CA PRO A 132 53.30 -13.48 5.09
C PRO A 132 53.67 -12.43 6.13
N GLY A 133 52.67 -11.79 6.74
CA GLY A 133 52.82 -10.87 7.87
C GLY A 133 51.90 -11.28 9.03
N PRO A 134 52.33 -11.15 10.29
CA PRO A 134 51.79 -11.92 11.41
C PRO A 134 50.44 -11.41 11.91
N HIS A 135 49.54 -12.36 12.17
CA HIS A 135 48.34 -12.17 12.97
C HIS A 135 48.66 -11.59 14.36
N PRO A 136 47.81 -10.69 14.85
CA PRO A 136 47.30 -10.84 16.21
C PRO A 136 45.81 -11.19 16.18
N SER A 137 45.51 -12.32 16.80
CA SER A 137 44.17 -12.86 17.03
C SER A 137 43.35 -11.90 17.90
N SER A 138 42.20 -11.44 17.42
CA SER A 138 41.19 -10.79 18.26
C SER A 138 39.98 -11.69 18.36
N SER A 139 39.97 -12.47 19.44
CA SER A 139 38.81 -13.20 19.94
C SER A 139 37.73 -12.19 20.36
N GLY A 140 36.70 -12.01 19.54
CA GLY A 140 35.51 -11.22 19.85
C GLY A 140 34.27 -12.11 19.83
N ILE A 141 33.70 -12.29 21.00
CA ILE A 141 32.62 -13.21 21.37
C ILE A 141 31.36 -13.05 20.50
N VAL A 142 30.92 -14.15 19.89
CA VAL A 142 29.54 -14.31 19.39
C VAL A 142 28.60 -14.39 20.59
N VAL A 143 27.90 -13.29 20.90
CA VAL A 143 26.80 -13.31 21.87
C VAL A 143 25.59 -13.94 21.18
N THR A 144 25.47 -15.27 21.31
CA THR A 144 24.25 -15.99 21.00
C THR A 144 23.20 -15.65 22.06
N VAL A 145 22.24 -14.80 21.71
CA VAL A 145 21.06 -14.55 22.56
C VAL A 145 20.18 -15.79 22.51
N THR A 146 20.34 -16.66 23.51
CA THR A 146 19.42 -17.79 23.72
C THR A 146 18.11 -17.26 24.27
N LEU A 147 17.05 -17.34 23.47
CA LEU A 147 15.68 -17.06 23.88
C LEU A 147 15.20 -18.19 24.81
N THR A 148 15.48 -18.07 26.11
CA THR A 148 14.91 -18.95 27.14
C THR A 148 13.49 -18.49 27.49
N SER A 149 12.53 -19.16 26.84
CA SER A 149 11.17 -19.48 27.30
C SER A 149 10.62 -18.72 28.53
N VAL A 150 9.80 -17.70 28.29
CA VAL A 150 8.98 -17.03 29.31
C VAL A 150 7.67 -17.80 29.52
N PHE A 151 7.75 -19.04 30.01
CA PHE A 151 6.57 -19.89 30.25
C PHE A 151 6.25 -20.14 31.73
N LEU A 152 6.91 -19.45 32.66
CA LEU A 152 6.67 -19.66 34.11
C LEU A 152 6.07 -18.46 34.85
N ALA A 153 5.56 -17.44 34.15
CA ALA A 153 4.93 -16.27 34.77
C ALA A 153 3.40 -16.17 34.57
N LEU A 154 2.82 -16.89 33.59
CA LEU A 154 1.37 -16.78 33.30
C LEU A 154 0.50 -17.72 34.15
N ILE A 155 1.09 -18.74 34.76
CA ILE A 155 0.38 -19.73 35.59
C ILE A 155 0.06 -19.26 37.01
N LEU A 156 0.72 -18.21 37.53
CA LEU A 156 0.42 -17.67 38.86
C LEU A 156 -0.74 -16.66 38.85
N THR A 157 -1.06 -16.05 37.71
CA THR A 157 -2.18 -15.10 37.60
C THR A 157 -3.53 -15.78 37.37
N VAL A 158 -3.55 -17.04 36.90
CA VAL A 158 -4.81 -17.78 36.65
C VAL A 158 -5.39 -18.37 37.94
N VAL A 159 -4.58 -18.65 38.97
CA VAL A 159 -5.05 -19.24 40.24
C VAL A 159 -5.76 -18.21 41.14
N THR A 160 -5.59 -16.90 40.91
CA THR A 160 -6.28 -15.86 41.70
C THR A 160 -7.62 -15.41 41.11
N MET A 161 -8.07 -15.97 39.99
CA MET A 161 -9.39 -15.69 39.38
C MET A 161 -10.21 -16.96 39.13
N VAL A 162 -10.13 -17.93 40.04
CA VAL A 162 -11.13 -19.01 40.17
C VAL A 162 -11.85 -18.85 41.50
#